data_AF-A0A3P8KJZ4-F1
#
_entry.id   AF-A0A3P8KJZ4-F1
#
_cell.length_a   1.000
_cell.length_b   1.000
_cell.length_c   1.000
_cell.angle_alpha   90.00
_cell.angle_beta   90.00
_cell.angle_gamma   90.00
#
_symmetry.space_group_name_H-M   'P 1'
#
loop_
_entity.id
_entity.type
_entity.pdbx_description
1 polymer ?
#
loop_
_entity_poly.entity_id
_entity_poly.type
_entity_poly.pdbx_seq_one_letter_code
_entity_poly.pdbx_strand_id
1 'polypeptide(L)'
;MTDVLDDQPVFRFNQRKGTLVGFRTPQHMQGLNVAGYHEHFITDDRQGGGHLLDYQLDSGVLTFGEIHKLMIDLPADSAFLQADLHPDNLDAAIRAVEN
;
A
#
# COMPACT_ATOMS: atom_id res chain seq x y z
N MET A 1 6.07 -12.51 -2.08
CA MET A 1 5.28 -11.95 -0.96
C MET A 1 4.02 -12.76 -0.70
N THR A 2 3.38 -13.34 -1.73
CA THR A 2 2.21 -14.22 -1.57
C THR A 2 2.42 -15.35 -0.56
N ASP A 3 3.62 -15.93 -0.50
CA ASP A 3 3.91 -17.09 0.36
C ASP A 3 4.03 -16.77 1.86
N VAL A 4 3.98 -15.48 2.25
CA VAL A 4 4.08 -15.04 3.66
C VAL A 4 2.80 -14.34 4.15
N LEU A 5 1.74 -14.32 3.35
CA LEU A 5 0.47 -13.69 3.73
C LEU A 5 -0.21 -14.38 4.92
N ASP A 6 -0.07 -15.69 5.03
CA ASP A 6 -0.68 -16.48 6.12
C ASP A 6 -0.13 -16.10 7.51
N ASP A 7 1.08 -15.53 7.57
CA ASP A 7 1.72 -15.07 8.80
C ASP A 7 1.49 -13.57 9.08
N GLN A 8 0.77 -12.86 8.21
CA GLN A 8 0.52 -11.43 8.38
C GLN A 8 -0.56 -11.19 9.45
N PRO A 9 -0.23 -10.54 10.58
CA PRO A 9 -1.22 -10.24 11.60
C PRO A 9 -2.20 -9.16 11.11
N VAL A 10 -3.50 -9.44 11.20
CA VAL A 10 -4.57 -8.47 10.94
C VAL A 10 -5.05 -7.89 12.27
N PHE A 11 -5.07 -6.55 12.36
CA PHE A 11 -5.53 -5.84 13.55
C PHE A 11 -6.79 -5.05 13.27
N ARG A 12 -7.71 -5.04 14.25
CA ARG A 12 -8.90 -4.18 14.21
C ARG A 12 -8.78 -3.08 15.26
N PHE A 13 -8.71 -1.83 14.80
CA PHE A 13 -8.81 -0.64 15.66
C PHE A 13 -10.27 -0.19 15.71
N ASN A 14 -10.79 0.07 16.92
CA ASN A 14 -12.14 0.58 17.11
C ASN A 14 -12.07 1.94 17.81
N GLN A 15 -12.80 2.93 17.31
CA GLN A 15 -12.92 4.27 17.91
C GLN A 15 -11.56 4.93 18.20
N ARG A 16 -10.63 4.85 17.24
CA ARG A 16 -9.29 5.45 17.36
C ARG A 16 -9.16 6.68 16.47
N LYS A 17 -8.70 7.77 17.08
CA LYS A 17 -8.21 8.94 16.34
C LYS A 17 -6.83 8.63 15.77
N GLY A 18 -6.55 9.14 14.57
CA GLY A 18 -5.25 8.98 13.94
C GLY A 18 -5.17 9.72 12.61
N THR A 19 -4.17 9.36 11.82
CA THR A 19 -3.90 9.95 10.51
C THR A 19 -3.80 8.84 9.48
N LEU A 20 -4.47 9.03 8.35
CA LEU A 20 -4.35 8.20 7.16
C LEU A 20 -3.48 8.93 6.14
N VAL A 21 -2.52 8.24 5.54
CA VAL A 21 -1.71 8.73 4.42
C VAL A 21 -1.77 7.72 3.29
N GLY A 22 -2.01 8.16 2.07
CA GLY A 22 -2.11 7.25 0.94
C GLY A 22 -1.98 7.91 -0.42
N PHE A 23 -1.89 7.07 -1.44
CA PHE A 23 -1.79 7.46 -2.84
C PHE A 23 -2.86 6.76 -3.67
N ARG A 24 -3.22 7.39 -4.79
CA ARG A 24 -3.99 6.74 -5.85
C ARG A 24 -3.16 6.61 -7.12
N THR A 25 -2.73 5.40 -7.42
CA THR A 25 -1.91 5.09 -8.61
C THR A 25 -2.82 4.73 -9.80
N PRO A 26 -2.51 5.21 -11.03
CA PRO A 26 -3.23 4.80 -12.24
C PRO A 26 -3.24 3.28 -12.45
N GLN A 27 -4.35 2.73 -12.97
CA GLN A 27 -4.51 1.28 -13.14
C GLN A 27 -3.46 0.64 -14.05
N HIS A 28 -3.00 1.35 -15.08
CA HIS A 28 -1.98 0.87 -16.02
C HIS A 28 -0.55 0.88 -15.46
N MET A 29 -0.35 1.34 -14.21
CA MET A 29 0.96 1.37 -13.54
C MET A 29 1.13 0.24 -12.50
N GLN A 30 0.23 -0.76 -12.48
CA GLN A 30 0.39 -1.93 -11.65
C GLN A 30 1.75 -2.59 -11.89
N GLY A 31 2.45 -2.98 -10.82
CA GLY A 31 3.78 -3.59 -10.89
C GLY A 31 4.93 -2.58 -10.80
N LEU A 32 4.73 -1.34 -11.24
CA LEU A 32 5.64 -0.22 -10.89
C LEU A 32 5.32 0.32 -9.49
N ASN A 33 4.04 0.34 -9.15
CA ASN A 33 3.50 0.67 -7.83
C ASN A 33 2.20 -0.13 -7.62
N VAL A 34 1.53 0.04 -6.49
CA VAL A 34 0.23 -0.56 -6.19
C VAL A 34 -0.86 0.25 -6.89
N ALA A 35 -1.52 -0.34 -7.89
CA ALA A 35 -2.59 0.29 -8.64
C ALA A 35 -3.86 0.47 -7.79
N GLY A 36 -4.53 1.63 -7.93
CA GLY A 36 -5.68 1.98 -7.09
C GLY A 36 -5.25 2.74 -5.83
N TYR A 37 -6.01 2.61 -4.76
CA TYR A 37 -5.70 3.24 -3.47
C TYR A 37 -4.74 2.35 -2.69
N HIS A 38 -3.69 2.97 -2.13
CA HIS A 38 -2.78 2.35 -1.18
C HIS A 38 -2.62 3.31 -0.02
N GLU A 39 -3.17 2.93 1.14
CA GLU A 39 -3.34 3.79 2.30
C GLU A 39 -2.79 3.12 3.56
N HIS A 40 -2.12 3.90 4.40
CA HIS A 40 -1.61 3.48 5.71
C HIS A 40 -2.23 4.33 6.80
N PHE A 41 -2.35 3.76 8.00
CA PHE A 41 -2.90 4.43 9.18
C PHE A 41 -1.91 4.43 10.34
N ILE A 42 -1.92 5.50 11.14
CA ILE A 42 -1.23 5.57 12.43
C ILE A 42 -2.12 6.23 13.49
N THR A 43 -2.20 5.64 14.68
CA THR A 43 -2.95 6.18 15.81
C THR A 43 -2.36 7.49 16.31
N ASP A 44 -3.18 8.34 16.93
CA ASP A 44 -2.75 9.64 17.47
C ASP A 44 -1.62 9.51 18.52
N ASP A 45 -1.69 8.46 19.34
CA ASP A 45 -0.66 8.09 20.32
C ASP A 45 0.62 7.48 19.72
N ARG A 46 0.63 7.22 18.40
CA ARG A 46 1.75 6.61 17.65
C ARG A 46 2.18 5.22 18.10
N GLN A 47 1.33 4.54 18.89
CA GLN A 47 1.61 3.20 19.40
C GLN A 47 0.96 2.08 18.56
N GLY A 48 0.21 2.42 17.51
CA GLY A 48 -0.39 1.46 16.60
C GLY A 48 -0.59 2.04 15.20
N GLY A 49 -0.71 1.16 14.22
CA GLY A 49 -0.87 1.53 12.82
C GLY A 49 -0.64 0.34 11.90
N GLY A 50 -0.58 0.60 10.61
CA GLY A 50 -0.29 -0.40 9.60
C GLY A 50 -0.84 -0.04 8.22
N HIS A 51 -0.63 -0.96 7.28
CA HIS A 51 -1.27 -0.95 5.97
C HIS A 51 -2.79 -1.19 6.14
N LEU A 52 -3.62 -0.38 5.48
CA LEU A 52 -5.08 -0.46 5.59
C LEU A 52 -5.66 -1.43 4.57
N LEU A 53 -6.50 -2.34 5.06
CA LEU A 53 -7.34 -3.22 4.22
C LEU A 53 -8.76 -2.65 4.10
N ASP A 54 -9.25 -2.00 5.16
CA ASP A 54 -10.57 -1.36 5.22
C ASP A 54 -10.60 -0.32 6.35
N TYR A 55 -11.49 0.67 6.25
CA TYR A 55 -11.78 1.61 7.32
C TYR A 55 -13.19 2.18 7.26
N GLN A 56 -13.69 2.58 8.42
CA GLN A 56 -14.91 3.37 8.56
C GLN A 56 -14.57 4.67 9.28
N LEU A 57 -14.84 5.80 8.62
CA LEU A 57 -14.59 7.12 9.18
C LEU A 57 -15.84 7.62 9.91
N ASP A 58 -15.72 7.86 11.21
CA ASP A 58 -16.77 8.51 12.00
C ASP A 58 -16.84 10.02 11.71
N SER A 59 -15.71 10.72 11.86
CA SER A 59 -15.55 12.13 11.48
C SER A 59 -14.08 12.49 11.23
N GLY A 60 -13.83 13.49 10.39
CA GLY A 60 -12.47 13.94 10.08
C GLY A 60 -12.39 14.94 8.94
N VAL A 61 -11.16 15.26 8.53
CA VAL A 61 -10.87 16.14 7.40
C VAL A 61 -10.06 15.36 6.37
N LEU A 62 -10.51 15.36 5.12
CA LEU A 62 -9.76 14.83 3.99
C LEU A 62 -9.13 15.98 3.21
N THR A 63 -7.84 15.87 2.95
CA THR A 63 -7.10 16.74 2.02
C THR A 63 -6.43 15.89 0.96
N PHE A 64 -6.55 16.27 -0.31
CA PHE A 64 -5.92 15.56 -1.42
C PHE A 64 -5.44 16.54 -2.49
N GLY A 65 -4.59 16.06 -3.39
CA GLY A 65 -4.09 16.82 -4.53
C GLY A 65 -3.65 15.89 -5.65
N GLU A 66 -3.43 16.47 -6.83
CA GLU A 66 -3.00 15.73 -8.01
C GLU A 66 -1.48 15.89 -8.23
N ILE A 67 -0.84 14.81 -8.69
CA ILE A 67 0.59 14.77 -8.98
C ILE A 67 0.75 14.35 -10.44
N HIS A 68 1.42 15.18 -11.24
CA HIS A 68 1.61 14.95 -12.67
C HIS A 68 3.01 14.43 -13.05
N LYS A 69 3.86 14.16 -12.07
CA LYS A 69 5.25 13.71 -12.28
C LYS A 69 5.53 12.49 -11.42
N LEU A 70 6.02 11.44 -12.06
CA LEU A 70 6.56 10.24 -11.41
C LEU A 70 8.04 10.15 -11.74
N MET A 71 8.86 9.95 -10.71
CA MET A 71 10.29 9.63 -10.85
C MET A 71 10.48 8.20 -10.35
N ILE A 72 11.19 7.39 -11.13
CA ILE A 72 11.53 6.01 -10.77
C ILE A 72 13.04 5.96 -10.58
N ASP A 73 13.47 5.44 -9.44
CA ASP A 73 14.87 5.20 -9.13
C ASP A 73 15.07 3.70 -8.94
N LEU A 74 16.03 3.12 -9.66
CA LEU A 74 16.22 1.67 -9.74
C LEU A 74 17.43 1.26 -8.90
N PRO A 75 17.30 0.29 -7.98
CA PRO A 75 18.43 -0.29 -7.28
C PRO A 75 19.43 -0.95 -8.26
N ALA A 76 20.71 -0.93 -7.91
CA ALA A 76 21.77 -1.54 -8.73
C ALA A 76 22.36 -2.83 -8.13
N ASP A 77 21.78 -3.33 -7.05
CA ASP A 77 22.24 -4.55 -6.39
C ASP A 77 21.83 -5.82 -7.16
N SER A 78 22.55 -6.91 -6.91
CA SER A 78 22.34 -8.17 -7.62
C SER A 78 20.95 -8.78 -7.41
N ALA A 79 20.32 -8.54 -6.26
CA ALA A 79 18.99 -9.11 -5.99
C ALA A 79 17.95 -8.48 -6.90
N PHE A 80 18.00 -7.15 -7.09
CA PHE A 80 17.14 -6.47 -8.06
C PHE A 80 17.46 -6.87 -9.50
N LEU A 81 18.73 -6.90 -9.90
CA LEU A 81 19.14 -7.20 -11.29
C LEU A 81 18.80 -8.63 -11.74
N GLN A 82 18.57 -9.56 -10.81
CA GLN A 82 18.21 -10.95 -11.09
C GLN A 82 16.72 -11.25 -10.86
N ALA A 83 15.94 -10.28 -10.37
CA ALA A 83 14.52 -10.47 -10.08
C ALA A 83 13.71 -10.63 -11.37
N ASP A 84 12.73 -11.54 -11.36
CA ASP A 84 11.69 -11.58 -12.39
C ASP A 84 10.64 -10.51 -12.07
N LEU A 85 10.60 -9.47 -12.91
CA LEU A 85 9.70 -8.31 -12.75
C LEU A 85 8.50 -8.37 -13.72
N HIS A 86 8.33 -9.46 -14.47
CA HIS A 86 7.21 -9.64 -15.38
C HIS A 86 6.58 -11.05 -15.32
N PRO A 87 6.21 -11.54 -14.12
CA PRO A 87 5.50 -12.80 -14.02
C PRO A 87 4.06 -12.68 -14.54
N ASP A 88 3.51 -13.76 -15.11
CA ASP A 88 2.18 -13.77 -15.73
C ASP A 88 1.05 -13.36 -14.76
N ASN A 89 1.22 -13.60 -13.46
CA ASN A 89 0.22 -13.34 -12.42
C ASN A 89 0.45 -12.03 -11.64
N LEU A 90 1.28 -11.10 -12.14
CA LEU A 90 1.73 -9.91 -11.39
C LEU A 90 0.57 -9.08 -10.81
N ASP A 91 -0.47 -8.76 -11.58
CA ASP A 91 -1.61 -7.98 -11.10
C ASP A 91 -2.37 -8.68 -9.97
N ALA A 92 -2.66 -9.96 -10.14
CA ALA A 92 -3.37 -10.75 -9.13
C ALA A 92 -2.53 -10.92 -7.85
N ALA A 93 -1.21 -11.12 -7.99
CA ALA A 93 -0.30 -11.28 -6.87
C ALA A 93 -0.21 -10.01 -6.02
N ILE A 94 -0.10 -8.83 -6.64
CA ILE A 94 -0.06 -7.55 -5.90
C ILE A 94 -1.39 -7.33 -5.17
N ARG A 95 -2.53 -7.52 -5.84
CA ARG A 95 -3.85 -7.33 -5.21
C ARG A 95 -4.09 -8.26 -4.03
N ALA A 96 -3.54 -9.48 -4.06
CA ALA A 96 -3.69 -10.44 -2.97
C ALA A 96 -2.82 -10.08 -1.74
N VAL A 97 -1.76 -9.29 -1.93
CA VAL A 97 -0.86 -8.88 -0.84
C VAL A 97 -1.32 -7.58 -0.18
N GLU A 98 -2.00 -6.72 -0.94
CA GLU A 98 -2.39 -5.37 -0.51
C GLU A 98 -3.86 -5.27 -0.05
N ASN A 99 -4.61 -6.38 0.09
CA ASN A 99 -6.01 -6.42 0.52
C ASN A 99 -6.32 -7.59 1.45
#